data_AF-A0A084GNS8-F1
#
_entry.id   AF-A0A084GNS8-F1
#
_cell.length_a   1.000
_cell.length_b   1.000
_cell.length_c   1.000
_cell.angle_alpha   90.00
_cell.angle_beta   90.00
_cell.angle_gamma   90.00
#
_symmetry.space_group_name_H-M   'P 1'
#
loop_
_entity.id
_entity.type
_entity.pdbx_description
1 polymer ?
#
loop_
_entity_poly.entity_id
_entity_poly.type
_entity_poly.pdbx_seq_one_letter_code
_entity_poly.pdbx_strand_id
1 'polypeptide(L)'
;MDVFFVYLLIVSATPLFLWDQRKSLALLHIPFILMLWVYFGMFATMELAMPLHIIGGSLFLVNLVFAHVAAYLIYAKPILKRKADPKSNLDIIK
;
A
#
# COMPACT_ATOMS: atom_id res chain seq x y z
N MET A 1 -7.32 -12.99 15.53
CA MET A 1 -6.67 -11.70 15.78
C MET A 1 -5.35 -11.58 15.01
N ASP A 2 -4.55 -12.65 14.97
CA ASP A 2 -3.16 -12.62 14.51
C ASP A 2 -2.98 -12.32 13.01
N VAL A 3 -3.79 -12.94 12.15
CA VAL A 3 -3.70 -12.73 10.69
C VAL A 3 -3.98 -11.26 10.33
N PHE A 4 -4.98 -10.64 10.97
CA PHE A 4 -5.33 -9.25 10.72
C PHE A 4 -4.21 -8.29 11.15
N PHE A 5 -3.57 -8.56 12.29
CA PHE A 5 -2.43 -7.78 12.77
C PHE A 5 -1.23 -7.87 11.81
N VAL A 6 -0.87 -9.07 11.35
CA VAL A 6 0.19 -9.27 10.36
C VAL A 6 -0.10 -8.48 9.07
N TYR A 7 -1.35 -8.52 8.60
CA TYR A 7 -1.76 -7.75 7.45
C TYR A 7 -1.68 -6.24 7.66
N LEU A 8 -2.02 -5.75 8.85
CA LEU A 8 -1.90 -4.34 9.20
C LEU A 8 -0.45 -3.86 9.14
N LEU A 9 0.50 -4.69 9.58
CA LEU A 9 1.94 -4.42 9.46
C LEU A 9 2.38 -4.36 7.99
N ILE A 10 1.93 -5.31 7.15
CA ILE A 10 2.23 -5.32 5.72
C ILE A 10 1.66 -4.08 5.03
N VAL A 11 0.41 -3.74 5.32
CA VAL A 11 -0.25 -2.55 4.76
C VAL A 11 0.48 -1.28 5.19
N SER A 12 0.94 -1.20 6.44
CA SER A 12 1.74 -0.09 6.97
C SER A 12 3.10 0.08 6.29
N ALA A 13 3.65 -0.98 5.69
CA ALA A 13 4.89 -0.91 4.92
C ALA A 13 4.68 -0.35 3.50
N THR A 14 3.46 -0.42 2.95
CA THR A 14 3.12 0.03 1.58
C THR A 14 3.48 1.49 1.27
N PRO A 15 3.16 2.48 2.12
CA PRO A 15 3.54 3.88 1.89
C PRO A 15 5.06 4.08 1.91
N LEU A 16 5.77 3.27 2.70
CA LEU A 16 7.23 3.32 2.80
C LEU A 16 7.86 3.03 1.43
N PHE A 17 7.32 2.05 0.70
CA PHE A 17 7.73 1.74 -0.67
C PHE A 17 7.27 2.79 -1.70
N LEU A 18 6.12 3.42 -1.49
CA LEU A 18 5.61 4.51 -2.35
C LEU A 18 6.35 5.84 -2.16
N TRP A 19 7.01 6.04 -1.02
CA TRP A 19 7.62 7.32 -0.64
C TRP A 19 8.73 7.77 -1.59
N ASP A 20 9.49 6.82 -2.15
CA ASP A 20 10.62 7.12 -3.04
C ASP A 20 10.17 7.60 -4.43
N GLN A 21 9.11 6.99 -4.99
CA GLN A 21 8.65 7.32 -6.35
C GLN A 21 7.50 8.36 -6.41
N ARG A 22 6.53 8.29 -5.49
CA ARG A 22 5.34 9.16 -5.50
C ARG A 22 4.87 9.48 -4.09
N LYS A 23 5.57 10.43 -3.47
CA LYS A 23 5.23 11.02 -2.15
C LYS A 23 3.75 11.43 -2.02
N SER A 24 3.15 11.98 -3.08
CA SER A 24 1.74 12.39 -3.07
C SER A 24 0.77 11.21 -2.86
N LEU A 25 1.03 10.05 -3.46
CA LEU A 25 0.21 8.85 -3.23
C LEU A 25 0.48 8.24 -1.86
N ALA A 26 1.74 8.25 -1.41
CA ALA A 26 2.09 7.79 -0.07
C ALA A 26 1.37 8.60 1.02
N LEU A 27 1.35 9.94 0.89
CA LEU A 27 0.66 10.83 1.82
C LEU A 27 -0.87 10.62 1.84
N LEU A 28 -1.47 10.30 0.69
CA LEU A 28 -2.90 9.97 0.61
C LEU A 28 -3.24 8.65 1.34
N HIS A 29 -2.30 7.71 1.40
CA HIS A 29 -2.48 6.43 2.08
C HIS A 29 -2.39 6.50 3.60
N ILE A 30 -1.60 7.44 4.14
CA ILE A 30 -1.41 7.60 5.59
C ILE A 30 -2.73 7.69 6.38
N PRO A 31 -3.72 8.55 6.01
CA PRO A 31 -4.97 8.64 6.76
C PRO A 31 -5.77 7.32 6.75
N PHE A 32 -5.75 6.56 5.66
CA PHE A 32 -6.41 5.25 5.58
C PHE A 32 -5.77 4.21 6.49
N ILE A 33 -4.44 4.22 6.58
CA ILE A 33 -3.70 3.31 7.45
C ILE A 33 -3.93 3.67 8.92
N LEU A 34 -3.97 4.96 9.24
CA LEU A 34 -4.36 5.45 10.56
C LEU A 34 -5.76 4.98 10.96
N MET A 35 -6.74 5.06 10.05
CA MET A 35 -8.10 4.55 10.31
C MET A 35 -8.10 3.03 10.58
N LEU A 36 -7.29 2.25 9.85
CA LEU A 36 -7.15 0.81 10.09
C LEU A 36 -6.54 0.50 11.47
N TRP A 37 -5.56 1.30 11.91
CA TRP A 37 -4.98 1.17 13.25
C TRP A 37 -5.98 1.51 14.36
N VAL A 38 -6.79 2.56 14.17
CA VAL A 38 -7.87 2.89 15.11
C VAL A 38 -8.91 1.78 15.17
N TYR A 39 -9.36 1.28 14.02
CA TYR A 39 -10.28 0.15 13.95
C TYR A 39 -9.70 -1.09 14.63
N PHE A 40 -8.41 -1.38 14.44
CA PHE A 40 -7.74 -2.48 15.12
C PHE A 40 -7.70 -2.30 16.64
N GLY A 41 -7.40 -1.09 17.13
CA GLY A 41 -7.44 -0.79 18.55
C GLY A 41 -8.83 -1.03 19.16
N MET A 42 -9.89 -0.62 18.44
CA MET A 42 -11.27 -0.91 18.85
C MET A 42 -11.56 -2.42 18.81
N PHE A 43 -11.13 -3.12 17.76
CA PHE A 43 -11.31 -4.57 17.61
C PHE A 43 -10.56 -5.40 18.67
N ALA A 44 -9.42 -4.90 19.15
CA ALA A 44 -8.62 -5.56 20.17
C ALA A 44 -9.12 -5.32 21.60
N THR A 45 -9.87 -4.24 21.83
CA THR A 45 -10.29 -3.82 23.18
C THR A 45 -11.80 -3.91 23.43
N MET A 46 -12.61 -3.94 22.36
CA MET A 46 -14.07 -3.93 22.43
C MET A 46 -14.66 -5.09 21.63
N GLU A 47 -15.78 -5.64 22.12
CA GLU A 47 -16.64 -6.49 21.30
C GLU A 47 -17.37 -5.61 20.27
N LEU A 48 -16.87 -5.63 19.03
CA LEU A 48 -17.43 -4.86 17.94
C LEU A 48 -18.72 -5.52 17.42
N ALA A 49 -19.75 -4.70 17.22
CA ALA A 49 -20.96 -5.14 16.57
C ALA A 49 -20.68 -5.55 15.11
N MET A 50 -21.46 -6.52 14.60
CA MET A 50 -21.34 -7.05 13.22
C MET A 50 -21.20 -5.98 12.11
N PRO A 51 -21.91 -4.83 12.15
CA PRO A 51 -21.74 -3.78 11.15
C PRO A 51 -20.30 -3.20 11.10
N LEU A 52 -19.64 -3.03 12.24
CA LEU A 52 -18.26 -2.54 12.28
C LEU A 52 -17.28 -3.56 11.70
N HIS A 53 -17.53 -4.85 11.89
CA HIS A 53 -16.72 -5.89 11.25
C HIS A 53 -16.81 -5.85 9.72
N ILE A 54 -18.00 -5.62 9.17
CA ILE A 54 -18.22 -5.49 7.72
C ILE A 54 -17.51 -4.25 7.18
N ILE A 55 -17.64 -3.12 7.87
CA ILE A 55 -16.96 -1.86 7.49
C ILE A 55 -15.45 -2.03 7.53
N GLY A 56 -14.90 -2.58 8.62
CA GLY A 56 -13.47 -2.82 8.78
C GLY A 56 -12.91 -3.78 7.72
N GLY A 57 -13.63 -4.87 7.44
CA GLY A 57 -13.28 -5.82 6.38
C GLY A 57 -13.30 -5.19 4.98
N SER A 58 -14.27 -4.32 4.72
CA SER A 58 -14.35 -3.57 3.45
C SER A 58 -13.20 -2.57 3.32
N LEU A 59 -12.90 -1.82 4.38
CA LEU A 59 -11.77 -0.88 4.44
C LEU A 59 -10.44 -1.60 4.20
N PHE A 60 -10.33 -2.81 4.74
CA PHE A 60 -9.18 -3.69 4.56
C PHE A 60 -9.03 -4.16 3.10
N LEU A 61 -10.10 -4.65 2.47
CA LEU A 61 -10.08 -5.06 1.06
C LEU A 61 -9.68 -3.92 0.13
N VAL A 62 -10.22 -2.71 0.36
CA VAL A 62 -9.86 -1.52 -0.42
C VAL A 62 -8.38 -1.20 -0.27
N ASN A 63 -7.84 -1.24 0.96
CA ASN A 63 -6.42 -1.04 1.21
C ASN A 63 -5.55 -2.12 0.53
N LEU A 64 -5.97 -3.38 0.55
CA LEU A 64 -5.25 -4.49 -0.07
C LEU A 64 -5.15 -4.30 -1.59
N VAL A 65 -6.25 -3.94 -2.25
CA VAL A 65 -6.28 -3.64 -3.69
C VAL A 65 -5.37 -2.47 -4.00
N PHE A 66 -5.46 -1.40 -3.22
CA PHE A 66 -4.60 -0.23 -3.41
C PHE A 66 -3.12 -0.55 -3.24
N ALA A 67 -2.76 -1.39 -2.27
CA ALA A 67 -1.39 -1.83 -2.05
C ALA A 67 -0.86 -2.65 -3.23
N HIS A 68 -1.68 -3.53 -3.82
CA HIS A 68 -1.31 -4.27 -5.04
C HIS A 68 -1.16 -3.36 -6.26
N VAL A 69 -2.06 -2.39 -6.43
CA VAL A 69 -1.97 -1.40 -7.52
C VAL A 69 -0.71 -0.53 -7.35
N ALA A 70 -0.41 -0.10 -6.13
CA ALA A 70 0.81 0.63 -5.80
C ALA A 70 2.07 -0.21 -6.10
N ALA A 71 2.12 -1.45 -5.63
CA ALA A 71 3.22 -2.37 -5.91
C ALA A 71 3.39 -2.61 -7.42
N TYR A 72 2.29 -2.85 -8.14
CA TYR A 72 2.32 -3.01 -9.60
C TYR A 72 2.85 -1.76 -10.30
N LEU A 73 2.41 -0.56 -9.90
CA LEU A 73 2.91 0.70 -10.46
C LEU A 73 4.39 0.95 -10.15
N ILE A 74 4.86 0.58 -8.95
CA ILE A 74 6.26 0.75 -8.53
C ILE A 74 7.18 -0.24 -9.23
N TYR A 75 6.79 -1.51 -9.36
CA TYR A 75 7.65 -2.55 -9.92
C TYR A 75 7.51 -2.68 -11.44
N ALA A 76 6.30 -2.68 -11.99
CA ALA A 76 6.11 -2.90 -13.44
C ALA A 76 6.50 -1.67 -14.27
N LYS A 77 6.24 -0.45 -13.77
CA LYS A 77 6.46 0.78 -14.55
C LYS A 77 7.95 1.12 -14.80
N PRO A 78 8.87 1.06 -13.84
CA PRO A 78 10.29 1.29 -14.13
C PRO A 78 10.91 0.15 -14.96
N ILE A 79 10.42 -1.10 -14.83
CA ILE A 79 10.88 -2.21 -15.69
C ILE A 79 10.47 -1.98 -17.15
N LEU A 80 9.25 -1.49 -17.41
CA LEU A 80 8.85 -1.09 -18.76
C LEU A 80 9.63 0.14 -19.27
N LYS A 81 9.85 1.14 -18.41
CA LYS A 81 10.58 2.37 -18.80
C LYS A 81 12.05 2.07 -19.15
N ARG A 82 12.68 1.12 -18.45
CA ARG A 82 14.06 0.66 -18.72
C ARG A 82 14.18 -0.17 -20.00
N LYS A 83 13.08 -0.80 -20.46
CA LYS A 83 13.01 -1.48 -21.76
C LYS A 83 12.68 -0.52 -22.93
N ALA A 84 12.07 0.62 -22.65
CA ALA A 84 11.64 1.58 -23.66
C ALA A 84 12.70 2.64 -24.01
N ASP A 85 13.84 2.70 -23.29
CA ASP A 85 14.92 3.63 -23.61
C ASP A 85 16.18 2.90 -24.11
N PRO A 86 16.28 2.62 -25.43
CA PRO A 86 17.48 2.07 -26.06
C PRO A 86 18.61 3.11 -26.23
N LYS A 87 18.46 4.38 -25.78
CA LYS A 87 19.47 5.43 -26.04
C LYS A 87 20.68 5.42 -25.10
N SER A 88 20.66 4.67 -24.00
CA SER A 88 21.81 4.59 -23.07
C SER A 88 23.05 3.89 -23.63
N ASN A 89 22.96 3.21 -24.79
CA ASN A 89 24.10 2.53 -25.40
C ASN A 89 24.86 3.38 -26.44
N LEU A 90 24.38 4.59 -26.75
CA LEU A 90 25.04 5.48 -27.73
C LEU A 90 26.09 6.40 -27.11
N ASP A 91 26.11 6.57 -25.78
CA ASP A 91 27.09 7.42 -25.10
C ASP A 91 28.40 6.68 -24.75
N ILE A 92 28.47 5.38 -25.01
CA ILE A 92 29.68 4.55 -24.77
C ILE A 92 30.58 4.50 -26.03
N ILE A 93 30.15 5.10 -27.16
CA ILE A 93 30.88 5.06 -28.44
C ILE A 93 31.31 6.48 -28.89
N LYS A 94 31.45 7.44 -27.97
CA LYS A 94 32.12 8.72 -28.22
C LYS A 94 33.44 8.78 -27.45
#